data_AF-A0A531JQG9-F1
#
_entry.id   AF-A0A531JQG9-F1
#
_cell.length_a   1.000
_cell.length_b   1.000
_cell.length_c   1.000
_cell.angle_alpha   90.00
_cell.angle_beta   90.00
_cell.angle_gamma   90.00
#
_symmetry.space_group_name_H-M   'P 1'
#
loop_
_entity.id
_entity.type
_entity.pdbx_description
1 polymer ?
#
loop_
_entity_poly.entity_id
_entity_poly.type
_entity_poly.pdbx_seq_one_letter_code
_entity_poly.pdbx_strand_id
1 'polypeptide(L)'
;FHLSLPAAETSASLFPDEALTRCDLRVRSDLAPAGAPLTILREEVADPWVAALDSRYDRCPVPDPSGLKKLDRVFYAGRWLSQTCALPLGKPLLLRKSRDGFNAKVEALLGTRLSDSALDKADPELPLDFTHAPKLRLIYLSSLEFKADFSGRVMERLVRHHAALGTKVRILVTDVLEREKDDVLLHRLAAEFPNVQLQEYRWRADHGAPIDEQISQLHKTHHVKMLAALADDPGRSRVIIGGRNIHDGFLFHRPVDLSRYPDLQQYGRTDGFSLNYYSNWSDFDIEFADPAMVQTLAAHLSTVWLRDADTNISRPFSIPVRASGRLPQGVARHFISAPYEDGHALENYFVELIDTAEHHIQIVNPYLNLTPKLALAFDRALARGVRIDIVGRIDLKGDIGGKFLTALNKLFVEKYGDRIDIREFKAPDVVLHSKIMMIDERLVAISSVNLNNRSFFHDSENGMTVLDPAFYARMRPVYDDYLAHSTPVATNVTIPWAYRLLFSQSWVKQAF
;
A
#
# COMPACT_ATOMS: atom_id res chain seq x y z
N PHE A 1 1.90 -33.50 24.27
CA PHE A 1 3.35 -33.60 24.04
C PHE A 1 4.05 -32.58 24.94
N HIS A 2 5.32 -32.78 25.30
CA HIS A 2 6.10 -31.82 26.08
C HIS A 2 7.26 -31.34 25.20
N LEU A 3 7.36 -30.03 24.99
CA LEU A 3 8.45 -29.39 24.26
C LEU A 3 9.25 -28.56 25.26
N SER A 4 10.57 -28.77 25.31
CA SER A 4 11.49 -27.95 26.09
C SER A 4 12.46 -27.29 25.14
N LEU A 5 12.52 -25.97 25.17
CA LEU A 5 13.52 -25.22 24.41
C LEU A 5 14.86 -25.27 25.18
N PRO A 6 15.97 -25.72 24.55
CA PRO A 6 17.30 -25.56 25.12
C PRO A 6 17.60 -24.07 25.34
N ALA A 7 18.48 -23.74 26.30
CA ALA A 7 18.86 -22.35 26.59
C ALA A 7 19.43 -21.57 25.38
N ALA A 8 19.89 -22.28 24.34
CA ALA A 8 20.40 -21.69 23.10
C ALA A 8 19.30 -21.40 22.05
N GLU A 9 18.09 -21.95 22.20
CA GLU A 9 16.97 -21.72 21.29
C GLU A 9 16.00 -20.72 21.91
N THR A 10 15.65 -19.68 21.15
CA THR A 10 14.76 -18.60 21.59
C THR A 10 13.32 -18.76 21.10
N SER A 11 13.04 -19.74 20.22
CA SER A 11 11.71 -19.97 19.66
C SER A 11 11.49 -21.43 19.27
N ALA A 12 10.22 -21.86 19.28
CA ALA A 12 9.75 -23.11 18.69
C ALA A 12 8.60 -22.80 17.72
N SER A 13 8.59 -23.47 16.57
CA SER A 13 7.47 -23.42 15.63
C SER A 13 6.61 -24.67 15.78
N LEU A 14 5.29 -24.48 15.89
CA LEU A 14 4.32 -25.55 15.90
C LEU A 14 3.53 -25.50 14.58
N PHE A 15 3.56 -26.59 13.83
CA PHE A 15 2.81 -26.73 12.58
C PHE A 15 1.61 -27.65 12.83
N PRO A 16 0.42 -27.09 13.11
CA PRO A 16 -0.77 -27.88 13.38
C PRO A 16 -1.25 -28.61 12.11
N ASP A 17 -1.74 -29.83 12.27
CA ASP A 17 -2.46 -30.56 11.23
C ASP A 17 -3.78 -29.85 10.87
N GLU A 18 -4.24 -29.94 9.63
CA GLU A 18 -5.48 -29.30 9.17
C GLU A 18 -6.73 -29.75 9.96
N ALA A 19 -6.72 -30.96 10.52
CA ALA A 19 -7.80 -31.48 11.36
C ALA A 19 -7.75 -30.96 12.81
N LEU A 20 -6.71 -30.21 13.21
CA LEU A 20 -6.59 -29.69 14.55
C LEU A 20 -7.63 -28.59 14.81
N THR A 21 -8.62 -28.89 15.66
CA THR A 21 -9.68 -27.94 16.04
C THR A 21 -9.38 -27.19 17.34
N ARG A 22 -8.60 -27.81 18.23
CA ARG A 22 -8.21 -27.28 19.53
C ARG A 22 -6.90 -27.92 19.98
N CYS A 23 -6.00 -27.10 20.51
CA CYS A 23 -4.79 -27.55 21.19
C CYS A 23 -4.61 -26.79 22.50
N ASP A 24 -4.75 -27.50 23.62
CA ASP A 24 -4.48 -26.96 24.95
C ASP A 24 -3.02 -27.25 25.33
N LEU A 25 -2.30 -26.18 25.67
CA LEU A 25 -0.90 -26.19 26.04
C LEU A 25 -0.73 -25.54 27.42
N ARG A 26 0.37 -25.88 28.08
CA ARG A 26 0.84 -25.17 29.28
C ARG A 26 2.28 -24.76 29.06
N VAL A 27 2.52 -23.45 28.99
CA VAL A 27 3.86 -22.89 28.80
C VAL A 27 4.45 -22.59 30.17
N ARG A 28 5.65 -23.11 30.45
CA ARG A 28 6.40 -22.86 31.69
C ARG A 28 7.72 -22.20 31.35
N SER A 29 8.15 -21.26 32.17
CA SER A 29 9.46 -20.62 32.10
C SER A 29 9.92 -20.24 33.50
N ASP A 30 11.18 -19.81 33.64
CA ASP A 30 11.70 -19.29 34.91
C ASP A 30 10.92 -18.05 35.39
N LEU A 31 10.32 -17.30 34.47
CA LEU A 31 9.45 -16.16 34.77
C LEU A 31 8.03 -16.57 35.18
N ALA A 32 7.57 -17.77 34.77
CA ALA A 32 6.26 -18.32 35.10
C ALA A 32 6.34 -19.81 35.50
N PRO A 33 6.90 -20.14 36.68
CA PRO A 33 7.17 -21.52 37.08
C PRO A 33 5.91 -22.39 37.22
N ALA A 34 4.79 -21.78 37.64
CA ALA A 34 3.50 -22.45 37.75
C ALA A 34 2.95 -22.89 36.37
N GLY A 35 3.39 -22.22 35.31
CA GLY A 35 2.95 -22.37 33.94
C GLY A 35 1.68 -21.59 33.62
N ALA A 36 1.64 -21.02 32.42
CA ALA A 36 0.49 -20.33 31.85
C ALA A 36 -0.26 -21.27 30.90
N PRO A 37 -1.60 -21.41 31.01
CA PRO A 37 -2.38 -22.13 30.01
C PRO A 37 -2.43 -21.31 28.71
N LEU A 38 -2.30 -21.99 27.57
CA LEU A 38 -2.48 -21.43 26.24
C LEU A 38 -3.37 -22.37 25.45
N THR A 39 -4.45 -21.86 24.86
CA THR A 39 -5.30 -22.64 23.97
C THR A 39 -5.20 -22.08 22.56
N ILE A 40 -4.79 -22.92 21.62
CA ILE A 40 -4.82 -22.64 20.19
C ILE A 40 -6.15 -23.19 19.67
N LEU A 41 -6.94 -22.33 19.03
CA LEU A 41 -8.24 -22.66 18.43
C LEU A 41 -8.23 -22.24 16.96
N ARG A 42 -9.04 -22.92 16.15
CA ARG A 42 -9.39 -22.43 14.82
C ARG A 42 -10.11 -21.09 14.91
N GLU A 43 -9.83 -20.19 13.97
CA GLU A 43 -10.31 -18.79 14.06
C GLU A 43 -11.84 -18.70 14.00
N GLU A 44 -12.50 -19.56 13.23
CA GLU A 44 -13.96 -19.65 13.17
C GLU A 44 -14.61 -20.04 14.50
N VAL A 45 -13.86 -20.64 15.43
CA VAL A 45 -14.31 -20.96 16.79
C VAL A 45 -13.95 -19.82 17.75
N ALA A 46 -12.73 -19.28 17.65
CA ALA A 46 -12.22 -18.26 18.55
C ALA A 46 -12.83 -16.87 18.30
N ASP A 47 -12.98 -16.49 17.03
CA ASP A 47 -13.58 -15.23 16.59
C ASP A 47 -14.42 -15.44 15.31
N PRO A 48 -15.67 -15.92 15.47
CA PRO A 48 -16.55 -16.20 14.35
C PRO A 48 -16.81 -15.02 13.42
N TRP A 49 -16.70 -13.78 13.90
CA TRP A 49 -16.94 -12.62 13.02
C TRP A 49 -15.71 -12.24 12.20
N VAL A 50 -14.48 -12.41 12.72
CA VAL A 50 -13.28 -12.25 11.89
C VAL A 50 -13.30 -13.33 10.81
N ALA A 51 -13.63 -14.56 11.17
CA ALA A 51 -13.81 -15.64 10.19
C ALA A 51 -14.91 -15.34 9.14
N ALA A 52 -16.01 -14.70 9.53
CA ALA A 52 -17.05 -14.26 8.58
C ALA A 52 -16.57 -13.12 7.66
N LEU A 53 -15.82 -12.16 8.19
CA LEU A 53 -15.17 -11.11 7.40
C LEU A 53 -14.20 -11.72 6.38
N ASP A 54 -13.40 -12.68 6.83
CA ASP A 54 -12.34 -13.34 6.07
C ASP A 54 -12.83 -14.34 5.03
N SER A 55 -14.02 -14.89 5.22
CA SER A 55 -14.68 -15.77 4.25
C SER A 55 -15.59 -15.02 3.28
N ARG A 56 -15.71 -13.70 3.40
CA ARG A 56 -16.55 -12.88 2.53
C ARG A 56 -16.21 -13.07 1.06
N TYR A 57 -17.22 -13.40 0.27
CA TYR A 57 -17.13 -13.56 -1.18
C TYR A 57 -18.33 -12.91 -1.86
N ASP A 58 -18.08 -11.85 -2.62
CA ASP A 58 -19.16 -11.01 -3.14
C ASP A 58 -19.57 -11.42 -4.56
N ARG A 59 -20.88 -11.48 -4.81
CA ARG A 59 -21.44 -11.58 -6.16
C ARG A 59 -21.73 -10.17 -6.66
N CYS A 60 -20.90 -9.65 -7.54
CA CYS A 60 -20.92 -8.25 -7.95
C CYS A 60 -21.89 -7.98 -9.10
N PRO A 61 -22.97 -7.21 -8.87
CA PRO A 61 -23.84 -6.74 -9.94
C PRO A 61 -23.03 -5.96 -10.98
N VAL A 62 -23.01 -6.43 -12.22
CA VAL A 62 -22.44 -5.70 -13.36
C VAL A 62 -23.54 -5.35 -14.37
N PRO A 63 -23.52 -4.13 -14.93
CA PRO A 63 -24.47 -3.71 -15.95
C PRO A 63 -24.28 -4.46 -17.27
N ASP A 64 -25.30 -4.39 -18.14
CA ASP A 64 -25.15 -4.79 -19.53
C ASP A 64 -24.11 -3.89 -20.23
N PRO A 65 -23.01 -4.46 -20.78
CA PRO A 65 -21.97 -3.68 -21.45
C PRO A 65 -22.44 -2.98 -22.74
N SER A 66 -23.54 -3.40 -23.36
CA SER A 66 -24.01 -2.87 -24.65
C SER A 66 -24.38 -1.38 -24.59
N GLY A 67 -24.89 -0.90 -23.45
CA GLY A 67 -25.27 0.50 -23.23
C GLY A 67 -24.19 1.36 -22.56
N LEU A 68 -23.03 0.79 -22.24
CA LEU A 68 -21.99 1.50 -21.51
C LEU A 68 -21.02 2.23 -22.43
N LYS A 69 -20.56 3.40 -21.98
CA LYS A 69 -19.37 4.06 -22.55
C LYS A 69 -18.14 3.16 -22.38
N LYS A 70 -17.13 3.34 -23.22
CA LYS A 70 -15.94 2.47 -23.25
C LYS A 70 -15.25 2.39 -21.88
N LEU A 71 -15.01 3.55 -21.26
CA LEU A 71 -14.40 3.64 -19.93
C LEU A 71 -15.20 2.89 -18.84
N ASP A 72 -16.52 3.01 -18.88
CA ASP A 72 -17.43 2.36 -17.93
C ASP A 72 -17.40 0.83 -18.11
N ARG A 73 -17.27 0.33 -19.35
CA ARG A 73 -17.12 -1.11 -19.60
C ARG A 73 -15.87 -1.67 -18.94
N VAL A 74 -14.75 -0.94 -19.01
CA VAL A 74 -13.50 -1.35 -18.34
C VAL A 74 -13.67 -1.29 -16.83
N PHE A 75 -14.25 -0.20 -16.31
CA PHE A 75 -14.51 -0.05 -14.87
C PHE A 75 -15.37 -1.19 -14.29
N TYR A 76 -16.39 -1.67 -15.02
CA TYR A 76 -17.27 -2.75 -14.57
C TYR A 76 -16.82 -4.15 -15.02
N ALA A 77 -15.75 -4.27 -15.80
CA ALA A 77 -15.32 -5.56 -16.31
C ALA A 77 -14.91 -6.48 -15.15
N GLY A 78 -15.42 -7.72 -15.18
CA GLY A 78 -14.83 -8.82 -14.46
C GLY A 78 -13.66 -9.36 -15.27
N ARG A 79 -12.44 -9.16 -14.78
CA ARG A 79 -11.19 -9.68 -15.32
C ARG A 79 -10.47 -10.46 -14.20
N TRP A 80 -9.20 -10.79 -14.42
CA TRP A 80 -8.36 -11.49 -13.44
C TRP A 80 -7.94 -10.62 -12.24
N LEU A 81 -8.00 -9.28 -12.37
CA LEU A 81 -7.63 -8.37 -11.28
C LEU A 81 -8.60 -8.53 -10.10
N SER A 82 -8.08 -8.79 -8.89
CA SER A 82 -8.92 -8.89 -7.70
C SER A 82 -9.52 -7.51 -7.40
N GLN A 83 -10.85 -7.45 -7.39
CA GLN A 83 -11.59 -6.21 -7.20
C GLN A 83 -12.81 -6.42 -6.31
N THR A 84 -13.16 -5.38 -5.57
CA THR A 84 -14.46 -5.31 -4.90
C THR A 84 -15.58 -5.11 -5.93
N CYS A 85 -16.81 -5.31 -5.50
CA CYS A 85 -17.95 -4.77 -6.23
C CYS A 85 -17.88 -3.24 -6.30
N ALA A 86 -18.60 -2.67 -7.25
CA ALA A 86 -18.82 -1.22 -7.30
C ALA A 86 -19.67 -0.80 -6.08
N LEU A 87 -19.08 0.03 -5.23
CA LEU A 87 -19.71 0.53 -4.00
C LEU A 87 -20.00 2.03 -4.17
N PRO A 88 -21.09 2.56 -3.61
CA PRO A 88 -21.27 4.01 -3.49
C PRO A 88 -20.07 4.63 -2.79
N LEU A 89 -19.50 5.68 -3.37
CA LEU A 89 -18.28 6.32 -2.88
C LEU A 89 -18.48 6.97 -1.49
N GLY A 90 -19.67 7.50 -1.24
CA GLY A 90 -19.93 8.36 -0.08
C GLY A 90 -19.16 9.69 -0.18
N LYS A 91 -18.61 10.16 0.93
CA LYS A 91 -17.81 11.40 0.99
C LYS A 91 -16.47 11.12 1.69
N PRO A 92 -15.53 10.41 1.04
CA PRO A 92 -14.24 10.13 1.64
C PRO A 92 -13.46 11.43 1.88
N LEU A 93 -12.64 11.44 2.92
CA LEU A 93 -11.75 12.56 3.24
C LEU A 93 -10.45 12.42 2.44
N LEU A 94 -10.06 13.50 1.76
CA LEU A 94 -8.85 13.56 0.95
C LEU A 94 -7.69 14.07 1.80
N LEU A 95 -6.66 13.25 2.00
CA LEU A 95 -5.56 13.52 2.94
C LEU A 95 -4.29 13.89 2.17
N ARG A 96 -4.27 15.14 1.69
CA ARG A 96 -3.14 15.68 0.91
C ARG A 96 -1.93 16.01 1.77
N LYS A 97 -2.11 16.57 2.97
CA LYS A 97 -0.99 16.98 3.82
C LYS A 97 -0.48 15.79 4.63
N SER A 98 0.84 15.70 4.78
CA SER A 98 1.54 14.68 5.57
C SER A 98 0.97 14.50 6.97
N ARG A 99 0.76 15.61 7.70
CA ARG A 99 0.17 15.58 9.06
C ARG A 99 -1.28 15.11 9.09
N ASP A 100 -2.07 15.46 8.08
CA ASP A 100 -3.47 15.01 8.01
C ASP A 100 -3.53 13.51 7.73
N GLY A 101 -2.66 12.99 6.84
CA GLY A 101 -2.53 11.55 6.56
C GLY A 101 -2.12 10.75 7.82
N PHE A 102 -1.13 11.24 8.55
CA PHE A 102 -0.71 10.61 9.81
C PHE A 102 -1.80 10.72 10.89
N ASN A 103 -2.39 11.89 11.07
CA ASN A 103 -3.45 12.08 12.06
C ASN A 103 -4.72 11.28 11.76
N ALA A 104 -5.05 11.00 10.50
CA ALA A 104 -6.18 10.11 10.19
C ALA A 104 -5.94 8.69 10.74
N LYS A 105 -4.70 8.18 10.62
CA LYS A 105 -4.29 6.90 11.23
C LYS A 105 -4.30 6.97 12.75
N VAL A 106 -3.81 8.07 13.33
CA VAL A 106 -3.85 8.27 14.79
C VAL A 106 -5.28 8.35 15.31
N GLU A 107 -6.15 9.16 14.71
CA GLU A 107 -7.53 9.37 15.15
C GLU A 107 -8.37 8.09 15.03
N ALA A 108 -8.10 7.26 14.02
CA ALA A 108 -8.72 5.94 13.89
C ALA A 108 -8.43 5.00 15.09
N LEU A 109 -7.30 5.20 15.79
CA LEU A 109 -6.89 4.38 16.94
C LEU A 109 -7.00 5.11 18.29
N LEU A 110 -6.80 6.42 18.33
CA LEU A 110 -6.80 7.23 19.56
C LEU A 110 -8.16 7.90 19.80
N GLY A 111 -8.98 8.05 18.75
CA GLY A 111 -10.23 8.82 18.78
C GLY A 111 -10.04 10.33 18.77
N THR A 112 -8.80 10.81 18.80
CA THR A 112 -8.44 12.24 18.69
C THR A 112 -7.18 12.39 17.85
N ARG A 113 -6.96 13.61 17.34
CA ARG A 113 -5.77 13.96 16.55
C ARG A 113 -4.66 14.47 17.47
N LEU A 114 -3.40 14.28 17.07
CA LEU A 114 -2.29 15.00 17.66
C LEU A 114 -2.31 16.46 17.20
N SER A 115 -2.06 17.38 18.13
CA SER A 115 -1.93 18.80 17.81
C SER A 115 -0.65 19.07 17.03
N ASP A 116 -0.64 20.14 16.23
CA ASP A 116 0.57 20.56 15.52
C ASP A 116 1.75 20.79 16.48
N SER A 117 1.49 21.39 17.64
CA SER A 117 2.51 21.60 18.68
C SER A 117 3.06 20.29 19.25
N ALA A 118 2.25 19.23 19.33
CA ALA A 118 2.73 17.91 19.76
C ALA A 118 3.63 17.28 18.70
N LEU A 119 3.25 17.38 17.42
CA LEU A 119 4.07 16.91 16.30
C LEU A 119 5.36 17.72 16.16
N ASP A 120 5.32 19.04 16.37
CA ASP A 120 6.50 19.92 16.30
C ASP A 120 7.57 19.58 17.35
N LYS A 121 7.15 19.06 18.51
CA LYS A 121 8.09 18.58 19.54
C LYS A 121 8.82 17.30 19.13
N ALA A 122 8.22 16.52 18.24
CA ALA A 122 8.77 15.26 17.71
C ALA A 122 9.27 14.28 18.79
N ASP A 123 8.58 14.24 19.94
CA ASP A 123 8.87 13.29 21.02
C ASP A 123 8.09 11.98 20.78
N PRO A 124 8.74 10.86 20.40
CA PRO A 124 8.05 9.59 20.13
C PRO A 124 7.32 9.01 21.35
N GLU A 125 7.70 9.44 22.56
CA GLU A 125 7.12 9.00 23.83
C GLU A 125 6.09 10.00 24.38
N LEU A 126 5.61 10.93 23.55
CA LEU A 126 4.61 11.90 23.97
C LEU A 126 3.42 11.22 24.69
N PRO A 127 2.84 11.84 25.72
CA PRO A 127 1.63 11.30 26.34
C PRO A 127 0.50 11.18 25.32
N LEU A 128 -0.13 10.00 25.24
CA LEU A 128 -1.29 9.74 24.40
C LEU A 128 -2.52 9.59 25.28
N ASP A 129 -3.56 10.36 25.00
CA ASP A 129 -4.83 10.33 25.74
C ASP A 129 -5.84 9.39 25.07
N PHE A 130 -6.01 8.21 25.65
CA PHE A 130 -6.90 7.17 25.16
C PHE A 130 -8.35 7.30 25.65
N THR A 131 -8.71 8.38 26.36
CA THR A 131 -10.08 8.59 26.87
C THR A 131 -11.16 8.49 25.80
N HIS A 132 -10.83 8.85 24.56
CA HIS A 132 -11.74 8.83 23.43
C HIS A 132 -11.48 7.66 22.47
N ALA A 133 -10.56 6.74 22.78
CA ALA A 133 -10.21 5.65 21.88
C ALA A 133 -11.44 4.77 21.55
N PRO A 134 -11.64 4.36 20.28
CA PRO A 134 -12.72 3.47 19.92
C PRO A 134 -12.49 2.08 20.52
N LYS A 135 -13.55 1.40 20.91
CA LYS A 135 -13.45 -0.03 21.19
C LYS A 135 -13.34 -0.77 19.85
N LEU A 136 -12.15 -1.24 19.54
CA LEU A 136 -11.86 -1.91 18.27
C LEU A 136 -12.05 -3.42 18.38
N ARG A 137 -12.56 -4.01 17.31
CA ARG A 137 -12.65 -5.46 17.14
C ARG A 137 -11.47 -6.01 16.34
N LEU A 138 -11.08 -5.29 15.30
CA LEU A 138 -9.95 -5.64 14.44
C LEU A 138 -9.16 -4.38 14.06
N ILE A 139 -7.85 -4.43 14.22
CA ILE A 139 -6.90 -3.54 13.56
C ILE A 139 -6.19 -4.36 12.49
N TYR A 140 -6.25 -3.90 11.25
CA TYR A 140 -5.46 -4.47 10.17
C TYR A 140 -4.56 -3.39 9.57
N LEU A 141 -3.25 -3.55 9.75
CA LEU A 141 -2.23 -2.67 9.22
C LEU A 141 -1.40 -3.38 8.16
N SER A 142 -1.41 -2.83 6.96
CA SER A 142 -0.62 -3.29 5.81
C SER A 142 0.23 -2.13 5.33
N SER A 143 1.55 -2.31 5.26
CA SER A 143 2.48 -1.26 4.83
C SER A 143 3.69 -1.87 4.14
N LEU A 144 4.29 -1.14 3.19
CA LEU A 144 5.60 -1.54 2.65
C LEU A 144 6.67 -1.41 3.73
N GLU A 145 6.59 -0.33 4.51
CA GLU A 145 7.53 -0.04 5.61
C GLU A 145 6.78 0.28 6.90
N PHE A 146 7.25 -0.32 7.99
CA PHE A 146 6.94 0.08 9.35
C PHE A 146 8.26 0.32 10.07
N LYS A 147 8.71 1.58 10.10
CA LYS A 147 10.02 1.92 10.66
C LYS A 147 9.94 2.12 12.16
N ALA A 148 10.94 1.65 12.89
CA ALA A 148 11.10 1.96 14.31
C ALA A 148 11.59 3.40 14.50
N ASP A 149 10.86 4.39 13.99
CA ASP A 149 11.14 5.83 14.10
C ASP A 149 10.02 6.53 14.90
N PHE A 150 9.89 7.86 14.84
CA PHE A 150 8.82 8.54 15.59
C PHE A 150 7.44 8.03 15.17
N SER A 151 7.21 7.93 13.87
CA SER A 151 5.91 7.55 13.29
C SER A 151 5.55 6.13 13.66
N GLY A 152 6.48 5.18 13.51
CA GLY A 152 6.23 3.80 13.92
C GLY A 152 6.11 3.62 15.42
N ARG A 153 6.88 4.35 16.23
CA ARG A 153 6.75 4.26 17.69
C ARG A 153 5.39 4.75 18.19
N VAL A 154 4.89 5.87 17.66
CA VAL A 154 3.54 6.36 17.98
C VAL A 154 2.48 5.33 17.56
N MET A 155 2.57 4.80 16.33
CA MET A 155 1.63 3.80 15.84
C MET A 155 1.66 2.50 16.66
N GLU A 156 2.85 2.02 17.03
CA GLU A 156 3.03 0.84 17.87
C GLU A 156 2.39 1.02 19.24
N ARG A 157 2.57 2.18 19.88
CA ARG A 157 1.94 2.48 21.18
C ARG A 157 0.40 2.54 21.08
N LEU A 158 -0.13 3.06 19.98
CA LEU A 158 -1.58 3.05 19.72
C LEU A 158 -2.11 1.62 19.54
N VAL A 159 -1.44 0.80 18.74
CA VAL A 159 -1.82 -0.60 18.52
C VAL A 159 -1.70 -1.41 19.81
N ARG A 160 -0.62 -1.23 20.57
CA ARG A 160 -0.38 -1.85 21.89
C ARG A 160 -1.53 -1.61 22.86
N HIS A 161 -2.05 -0.39 22.93
CA HIS A 161 -3.20 -0.08 23.79
C HIS A 161 -4.40 -0.98 23.45
N HIS A 162 -4.74 -1.09 22.16
CA HIS A 162 -5.85 -1.94 21.72
C HIS A 162 -5.57 -3.43 21.88
N ALA A 163 -4.33 -3.86 21.64
CA ALA A 163 -3.91 -5.23 21.87
C ALA A 163 -4.10 -5.62 23.35
N ALA A 164 -3.73 -4.75 24.29
CA ALA A 164 -3.95 -4.97 25.72
C ALA A 164 -5.43 -5.04 26.12
N LEU A 165 -6.33 -4.45 25.32
CA LEU A 165 -7.79 -4.56 25.49
C LEU A 165 -8.40 -5.80 24.82
N GLY A 166 -7.58 -6.64 24.16
CA GLY A 166 -8.01 -7.87 23.51
C GLY A 166 -8.42 -7.71 22.04
N THR A 167 -8.25 -6.52 21.45
CA THR A 167 -8.52 -6.29 20.01
C THR A 167 -7.64 -7.21 19.15
N LYS A 168 -8.21 -7.89 18.15
CA LYS A 168 -7.40 -8.64 17.18
C LYS A 168 -6.56 -7.66 16.37
N VAL A 169 -5.27 -7.90 16.23
CA VAL A 169 -4.37 -7.07 15.43
C VAL A 169 -3.69 -7.95 14.38
N ARG A 170 -3.70 -7.50 13.12
CA ARG A 170 -2.96 -8.10 12.01
C ARG A 170 -2.03 -7.06 11.41
N ILE A 171 -0.74 -7.38 11.35
CA ILE A 171 0.29 -6.52 10.80
C ILE A 171 0.95 -7.27 9.65
N LEU A 172 0.90 -6.71 8.44
CA LEU A 172 1.54 -7.23 7.24
C LEU A 172 2.55 -6.20 6.71
N VAL A 173 3.80 -6.61 6.66
CA VAL A 173 4.98 -5.78 6.34
C VAL A 173 5.87 -6.51 5.34
N THR A 174 6.90 -5.87 4.78
CA THR A 174 7.80 -6.49 3.79
C THR A 174 9.16 -6.83 4.40
N ASP A 175 9.48 -8.12 4.50
CA ASP A 175 10.73 -8.64 5.09
C ASP A 175 11.99 -8.00 4.49
N VAL A 176 12.07 -7.92 3.15
CA VAL A 176 13.30 -7.47 2.46
C VAL A 176 13.66 -6.00 2.67
N LEU A 177 12.76 -5.19 3.25
CA LEU A 177 13.00 -3.77 3.56
C LEU A 177 13.07 -3.49 5.05
N GLU A 178 12.74 -4.46 5.89
CA GLU A 178 12.81 -4.35 7.34
C GLU A 178 14.24 -4.47 7.84
N ARG A 179 14.40 -4.21 9.13
CA ARG A 179 15.70 -3.95 9.76
C ARG A 179 15.62 -4.43 11.18
N GLU A 180 16.77 -4.71 11.75
CA GLU A 180 16.88 -5.20 13.14
C GLU A 180 16.01 -4.44 14.15
N LYS A 181 16.01 -3.09 14.16
CA LYS A 181 15.15 -2.33 15.10
C LYS A 181 13.66 -2.35 14.72
N ASP A 182 13.36 -2.37 13.43
CA ASP A 182 11.98 -2.46 12.92
C ASP A 182 11.40 -3.83 13.31
N ASP A 183 12.17 -4.90 13.06
CA ASP A 183 11.86 -6.29 13.42
C ASP A 183 11.67 -6.41 14.94
N VAL A 184 12.63 -5.94 15.73
CA VAL A 184 12.56 -6.00 17.19
C VAL A 184 11.31 -5.30 17.72
N LEU A 185 10.94 -4.15 17.15
CA LEU A 185 9.75 -3.41 17.56
C LEU A 185 8.46 -4.21 17.30
N LEU A 186 8.31 -4.80 16.11
CA LEU A 186 7.10 -5.55 15.74
C LEU A 186 7.04 -6.94 16.38
N HIS A 187 8.16 -7.69 16.41
CA HIS A 187 8.24 -8.99 17.07
C HIS A 187 8.01 -8.88 18.57
N ARG A 188 8.50 -7.82 19.23
CA ARG A 188 8.20 -7.57 20.65
C ARG A 188 6.70 -7.35 20.88
N LEU A 189 6.05 -6.57 20.03
CA LEU A 189 4.60 -6.36 20.12
C LEU A 189 3.83 -7.68 19.95
N ALA A 190 4.19 -8.48 18.95
CA ALA A 190 3.56 -9.78 18.68
C ALA A 190 3.82 -10.81 19.81
N ALA A 191 5.04 -10.81 20.37
CA ALA A 191 5.40 -11.71 21.47
C ALA A 191 4.69 -11.36 22.79
N GLU A 192 4.37 -10.09 23.02
CA GLU A 192 3.72 -9.64 24.24
C GLU A 192 2.21 -9.87 24.24
N PHE A 193 1.56 -9.84 23.08
CA PHE A 193 0.11 -9.96 22.94
C PHE A 193 -0.28 -11.12 22.01
N PRO A 194 -0.86 -12.22 22.52
CA PRO A 194 -1.28 -13.37 21.70
C PRO A 194 -2.33 -13.06 20.62
N ASN A 195 -3.01 -11.92 20.74
CA ASN A 195 -3.98 -11.39 19.78
C ASN A 195 -3.36 -10.49 18.70
N VAL A 196 -2.04 -10.25 18.73
CA VAL A 196 -1.28 -9.59 17.67
C VAL A 196 -0.65 -10.64 16.77
N GLN A 197 -0.99 -10.60 15.49
CA GLN A 197 -0.46 -11.47 14.45
C GLN A 197 0.41 -10.64 13.52
N LEU A 198 1.64 -11.08 13.30
CA LEU A 198 2.60 -10.45 12.41
C LEU A 198 2.89 -11.39 11.22
N GLN A 199 2.82 -10.84 10.01
CA GLN A 199 3.32 -11.49 8.80
C GLN A 199 4.37 -10.60 8.14
N GLU A 200 5.57 -11.12 8.03
CA GLU A 200 6.67 -10.53 7.27
C GLU A 200 6.61 -11.13 5.86
N TYR A 201 6.12 -10.35 4.90
CA TYR A 201 5.97 -10.78 3.52
C TYR A 201 7.34 -10.99 2.90
N ARG A 202 7.61 -12.25 2.51
CA ARG A 202 8.77 -12.64 1.73
C ARG A 202 8.34 -13.59 0.62
N TRP A 203 8.39 -13.11 -0.62
CA TRP A 203 8.19 -13.98 -1.77
C TRP A 203 9.36 -14.96 -1.89
N ARG A 204 9.07 -16.22 -2.18
CA ARG A 204 10.07 -17.27 -2.41
C ARG A 204 9.83 -17.86 -3.80
N ALA A 205 10.91 -18.06 -4.54
CA ALA A 205 10.82 -18.76 -5.82
C ALA A 205 10.52 -20.25 -5.61
N ASP A 206 9.76 -20.84 -6.53
CA ASP A 206 9.49 -22.27 -6.53
C ASP A 206 10.78 -23.10 -6.61
N HIS A 207 10.73 -24.31 -6.08
CA HIS A 207 11.88 -25.20 -6.14
C HIS A 207 12.22 -25.57 -7.59
N GLY A 208 13.43 -25.22 -8.03
CA GLY A 208 13.88 -25.44 -9.41
C GLY A 208 13.55 -24.28 -10.37
N ALA A 209 13.03 -23.16 -9.86
CA ALA A 209 12.80 -21.96 -10.66
C ALA A 209 14.09 -21.45 -11.36
N PRO A 210 13.97 -20.78 -12.52
CA PRO A 210 15.09 -20.10 -13.19
C PRO A 210 15.86 -19.13 -12.26
N ILE A 211 17.13 -18.86 -12.59
CA ILE A 211 18.01 -18.03 -11.74
C ILE A 211 17.48 -16.60 -11.58
N ASP A 212 16.93 -16.01 -12.63
CA ASP A 212 16.30 -14.69 -12.60
C ASP A 212 15.09 -14.65 -11.66
N GLU A 213 14.31 -15.73 -11.63
CA GLU A 213 13.20 -15.90 -10.71
C GLU A 213 13.70 -16.10 -9.27
N GLN A 214 14.76 -16.89 -9.05
CA GLN A 214 15.41 -17.01 -7.75
C GLN A 214 15.98 -15.68 -7.24
N ILE A 215 16.54 -14.84 -8.11
CA ILE A 215 17.01 -13.49 -7.73
C ILE A 215 15.81 -12.58 -7.38
N SER A 216 14.62 -12.88 -7.89
CA SER A 216 13.41 -12.09 -7.63
C SER A 216 12.98 -12.05 -6.17
N GLN A 217 13.33 -13.09 -5.40
CA GLN A 217 13.08 -13.15 -3.96
C GLN A 217 13.84 -12.10 -3.13
N LEU A 218 14.86 -11.46 -3.72
CA LEU A 218 15.65 -10.43 -3.05
C LEU A 218 15.03 -9.03 -3.19
N HIS A 219 14.00 -8.86 -4.03
CA HIS A 219 13.49 -7.52 -4.33
C HIS A 219 11.98 -7.41 -4.60
N LYS A 220 11.24 -8.51 -4.81
CA LYS A 220 9.77 -8.47 -4.85
C LYS A 220 9.23 -8.08 -3.47
N THR A 221 8.36 -7.07 -3.43
CA THR A 221 7.86 -6.50 -2.16
C THR A 221 6.34 -6.54 -2.04
N HIS A 222 5.87 -6.44 -0.80
CA HIS A 222 4.46 -6.19 -0.49
C HIS A 222 4.21 -4.69 -0.47
N HIS A 223 3.64 -4.15 -1.54
CA HIS A 223 3.41 -2.72 -1.71
C HIS A 223 1.94 -2.30 -1.47
N VAL A 224 1.10 -3.20 -0.95
CA VAL A 224 -0.28 -2.91 -0.54
C VAL A 224 -0.30 -2.11 0.76
N LYS A 225 -0.94 -0.94 0.75
CA LYS A 225 -1.00 -0.03 1.91
C LYS A 225 -2.44 0.21 2.33
N MET A 226 -2.73 -0.14 3.58
CA MET A 226 -4.03 0.06 4.19
C MET A 226 -3.91 0.01 5.72
N LEU A 227 -4.55 0.95 6.40
CA LEU A 227 -4.93 0.80 7.81
C LEU A 227 -6.44 0.67 7.88
N ALA A 228 -6.95 -0.43 8.40
CA ALA A 228 -8.36 -0.63 8.71
C ALA A 228 -8.54 -0.80 10.23
N ALA A 229 -9.29 0.10 10.86
CA ALA A 229 -9.69 0.03 12.26
C ALA A 229 -11.20 -0.24 12.31
N LEU A 230 -11.59 -1.48 12.60
CA LEU A 230 -12.99 -1.89 12.67
C LEU A 230 -13.42 -1.85 14.13
N ALA A 231 -14.35 -0.95 14.43
CA ALA A 231 -14.86 -0.71 15.77
C ALA A 231 -16.13 -1.53 16.06
N ASP A 232 -16.37 -1.81 17.35
CA ASP A 232 -17.63 -2.42 17.81
C ASP A 232 -18.83 -1.54 17.42
N ASP A 233 -18.67 -0.21 17.49
CA ASP A 233 -19.57 0.76 16.87
C ASP A 233 -19.13 1.01 15.42
N PRO A 234 -19.89 0.55 14.40
CA PRO A 234 -19.48 0.68 13.01
C PRO A 234 -19.26 2.14 12.58
N GLY A 235 -19.94 3.12 13.19
CA GLY A 235 -19.78 4.56 12.88
C GLY A 235 -18.40 5.11 13.26
N ARG A 236 -17.66 4.40 14.12
CA ARG A 236 -16.29 4.71 14.51
C ARG A 236 -15.23 3.95 13.71
N SER A 237 -15.65 3.06 12.81
CA SER A 237 -14.71 2.32 11.95
C SER A 237 -14.11 3.24 10.89
N ARG A 238 -12.83 3.04 10.58
CA ARG A 238 -12.09 3.82 9.58
C ARG A 238 -11.23 2.91 8.73
N VAL A 239 -11.05 3.28 7.46
CA VAL A 239 -10.01 2.72 6.62
C VAL A 239 -9.29 3.83 5.86
N ILE A 240 -7.96 3.78 5.89
CA ILE A 240 -7.08 4.72 5.21
C ILE A 240 -6.26 3.93 4.19
N ILE A 241 -6.33 4.33 2.92
CA ILE A 241 -5.54 3.78 1.82
C ILE A 241 -4.80 4.91 1.10
N GLY A 242 -3.68 4.60 0.47
CA GLY A 242 -2.90 5.59 -0.28
C GLY A 242 -1.44 5.19 -0.41
N GLY A 243 -0.58 6.20 -0.58
CA GLY A 243 0.84 5.97 -0.81
C GLY A 243 1.71 5.97 0.45
N ARG A 244 1.23 6.47 1.59
CA ARG A 244 2.07 6.70 2.78
C ARG A 244 2.31 5.45 3.61
N ASN A 245 3.59 5.10 3.78
CA ASN A 245 4.05 4.10 4.76
C ASN A 245 3.99 4.63 6.19
N ILE A 246 4.38 3.79 7.16
CA ILE A 246 4.61 4.20 8.55
C ILE A 246 6.11 4.50 8.69
N HIS A 247 6.48 5.74 8.37
CA HIS A 247 7.85 6.24 8.39
C HIS A 247 7.85 7.79 8.45
N ASP A 248 8.74 8.37 9.26
CA ASP A 248 8.99 9.79 9.47
C ASP A 248 9.16 10.61 8.19
N GLY A 249 9.70 10.03 7.13
CA GLY A 249 9.82 10.71 5.84
C GLY A 249 8.47 11.11 5.23
N PHE A 250 7.38 10.45 5.62
CA PHE A 250 6.02 10.80 5.20
C PHE A 250 5.34 11.83 6.12
N LEU A 251 5.98 12.20 7.23
CA LEU A 251 5.42 13.10 8.26
C LEU A 251 6.22 14.40 8.40
N PHE A 252 7.55 14.30 8.45
CA PHE A 252 8.46 15.40 8.74
C PHE A 252 9.20 15.90 7.50
N HIS A 253 9.54 17.19 7.51
CA HIS A 253 10.35 17.78 6.45
C HIS A 253 11.84 17.49 6.60
N ARG A 254 12.28 17.13 7.80
CA ARG A 254 13.67 16.83 8.15
C ARG A 254 13.69 15.67 9.15
N PRO A 255 14.78 14.88 9.17
CA PRO A 255 14.87 13.78 10.11
C PRO A 255 14.75 14.27 11.56
N VAL A 256 14.00 13.51 12.36
CA VAL A 256 13.88 13.73 13.80
C VAL A 256 15.18 13.30 14.49
N ASP A 257 15.61 14.07 15.49
CA ASP A 257 16.70 13.65 16.38
C ASP A 257 16.16 12.65 17.41
N LEU A 258 16.43 11.38 17.16
CA LEU A 258 16.05 10.24 17.98
C LEU A 258 17.25 9.67 18.74
N SER A 259 18.38 10.38 18.82
CA SER A 259 19.62 9.92 19.48
C SER A 259 19.44 9.52 20.94
N ARG A 260 18.40 10.04 21.60
CA ARG A 260 18.03 9.70 22.99
C ARG A 260 17.27 8.37 23.13
N TYR A 261 16.80 7.80 22.03
CA TYR A 261 16.01 6.57 21.99
C TYR A 261 16.81 5.48 21.24
N PRO A 262 17.68 4.72 21.93
CA PRO A 262 18.61 3.79 21.28
C PRO A 262 17.91 2.68 20.49
N ASP A 263 16.66 2.36 20.83
CA ASP A 263 15.84 1.36 20.16
C ASP A 263 15.17 1.89 18.88
N LEU A 264 15.27 3.20 18.59
CA LEU A 264 14.68 3.81 17.41
C LEU A 264 15.75 4.12 16.33
N GLN A 265 15.30 4.20 15.08
CA GLN A 265 16.13 4.48 13.91
C GLN A 265 16.54 5.94 13.90
N GLN A 266 17.84 6.20 14.10
CA GLN A 266 18.41 7.52 13.82
C GLN A 266 18.80 7.58 12.35
N TYR A 267 18.27 8.56 11.63
CA TYR A 267 18.71 8.86 10.26
C TYR A 267 19.93 9.78 10.30
N GLY A 268 21.04 9.34 9.68
CA GLY A 268 22.27 10.12 9.54
C GLY A 268 22.24 11.08 8.35
N ARG A 269 23.26 11.94 8.22
CA ARG A 269 23.49 12.67 6.95
C ARG A 269 23.93 11.65 5.90
N THR A 270 23.14 11.52 4.84
CA THR A 270 23.34 10.59 3.72
C THR A 270 24.76 10.60 3.17
N ASP A 271 25.51 9.53 3.41
CA ASP A 271 26.79 9.20 2.81
C ASP A 271 26.71 7.85 2.05
N GLY A 272 25.85 7.78 1.04
CA GLY A 272 25.82 6.66 0.09
C GLY A 272 24.90 5.49 0.49
N PHE A 273 25.10 4.34 -0.16
CA PHE A 273 24.24 3.14 -0.35
C PHE A 273 23.57 2.49 0.88
N SER A 274 23.54 3.16 2.04
CA SER A 274 22.71 2.74 3.16
C SER A 274 21.24 2.72 2.76
N LEU A 275 20.57 1.61 3.05
CA LEU A 275 19.10 1.55 3.00
C LEU A 275 18.48 2.49 4.05
N ASN A 276 19.27 3.16 4.93
CA ASN A 276 18.83 4.02 6.06
C ASN A 276 18.76 5.48 5.65
N TYR A 277 18.16 5.72 4.51
CA TYR A 277 18.05 7.05 3.94
C TYR A 277 16.79 7.72 4.45
N TYR A 278 16.87 9.02 4.64
CA TYR A 278 15.72 9.85 4.91
C TYR A 278 15.36 10.62 3.64
N SER A 279 14.10 10.54 3.25
CA SER A 279 13.51 11.39 2.23
C SER A 279 12.21 11.97 2.77
N ASN A 280 11.96 13.24 2.51
CA ASN A 280 10.69 13.87 2.86
C ASN A 280 9.73 13.72 1.65
N TRP A 281 8.70 12.89 1.77
CA TRP A 281 7.80 12.54 0.68
C TRP A 281 6.48 13.34 0.72
N SER A 282 6.09 13.90 -0.42
CA SER A 282 4.75 14.43 -0.66
C SER A 282 3.89 13.36 -1.29
N ASP A 283 2.87 12.93 -0.56
CA ASP A 283 2.00 11.84 -0.97
C ASP A 283 0.51 12.16 -0.73
N PHE A 284 -0.36 11.18 -0.93
CA PHE A 284 -1.80 11.32 -0.84
C PHE A 284 -2.41 10.05 -0.28
N ASP A 285 -3.32 10.21 0.69
CA ASP A 285 -4.16 9.15 1.21
C ASP A 285 -5.63 9.54 1.12
N ILE A 286 -6.51 8.55 1.29
CA ILE A 286 -7.95 8.71 1.38
C ILE A 286 -8.43 7.97 2.61
N GLU A 287 -9.25 8.63 3.41
CA GLU A 287 -9.98 8.00 4.52
C GLU A 287 -11.43 7.77 4.14
N PHE A 288 -11.92 6.56 4.43
CA PHE A 288 -13.32 6.19 4.36
C PHE A 288 -13.84 5.86 5.76
N ALA A 289 -15.04 6.37 6.06
CA ALA A 289 -15.76 6.16 7.31
C ALA A 289 -17.12 5.47 7.13
N ASP A 290 -17.53 5.20 5.88
CA ASP A 290 -18.74 4.44 5.60
C ASP A 290 -18.57 2.99 6.05
N PRO A 291 -19.43 2.45 6.94
CA PRO A 291 -19.25 1.12 7.50
C PRO A 291 -19.16 0.00 6.47
N ALA A 292 -19.96 0.07 5.39
CA ALA A 292 -19.96 -0.95 4.35
C ALA A 292 -18.65 -0.91 3.55
N MET A 293 -18.20 0.29 3.17
CA MET A 293 -16.92 0.50 2.50
C MET A 293 -15.75 0.02 3.36
N VAL A 294 -15.72 0.39 4.66
CA VAL A 294 -14.66 -0.02 5.60
C VAL A 294 -14.59 -1.54 5.73
N GLN A 295 -15.73 -2.20 5.98
CA GLN A 295 -15.77 -3.66 6.11
C GLN A 295 -15.40 -4.36 4.79
N THR A 296 -15.85 -3.85 3.64
CA THR A 296 -15.47 -4.43 2.35
C THR A 296 -13.97 -4.31 2.08
N LEU A 297 -13.36 -3.16 2.35
CA LEU A 297 -11.94 -2.94 2.15
C LEU A 297 -11.10 -3.84 3.06
N ALA A 298 -11.48 -3.96 4.34
CA ALA A 298 -10.80 -4.85 5.29
C ALA A 298 -10.92 -6.33 4.90
N ALA A 299 -12.10 -6.77 4.48
CA ALA A 299 -12.33 -8.13 3.97
C ALA A 299 -11.58 -8.40 2.66
N HIS A 300 -11.44 -7.39 1.80
CA HIS A 300 -10.64 -7.54 0.57
C HIS A 300 -9.15 -7.64 0.92
N LEU A 301 -8.66 -6.86 1.88
CA LEU A 301 -7.27 -6.99 2.34
C LEU A 301 -7.00 -8.37 2.94
N SER A 302 -7.97 -8.99 3.62
CA SER A 302 -7.76 -10.31 4.22
C SER A 302 -7.60 -11.45 3.22
N THR A 303 -7.92 -11.26 1.94
CA THR A 303 -7.53 -12.25 0.92
C THR A 303 -6.01 -12.32 0.75
N VAL A 304 -5.29 -11.22 0.98
CA VAL A 304 -3.82 -11.18 0.99
C VAL A 304 -3.27 -11.74 2.32
N TRP A 305 -3.95 -11.46 3.44
CA TRP A 305 -3.60 -12.05 4.74
C TRP A 305 -3.59 -13.58 4.70
N LEU A 306 -4.65 -14.13 4.12
CA LEU A 306 -4.96 -15.55 4.06
C LEU A 306 -4.53 -16.17 2.74
N ARG A 307 -3.63 -15.51 2.01
CA ARG A 307 -3.01 -16.10 0.83
C ARG A 307 -2.32 -17.40 1.23
N ASP A 308 -2.30 -18.33 0.30
CA ASP A 308 -1.58 -19.59 0.49
C ASP A 308 -0.10 -19.30 0.75
N ALA A 309 0.47 -19.89 1.80
CA ALA A 309 1.82 -19.54 2.26
C ALA A 309 2.92 -20.04 1.30
N ASP A 310 2.66 -21.13 0.58
CA ASP A 310 3.61 -21.74 -0.34
C ASP A 310 3.53 -21.07 -1.72
N THR A 311 2.32 -20.90 -2.24
CA THR A 311 2.08 -20.37 -3.61
C THR A 311 1.84 -18.86 -3.65
N ASN A 312 1.64 -18.19 -2.52
CA ASN A 312 1.22 -16.78 -2.43
C ASN A 312 -0.11 -16.45 -3.14
N ILE A 313 -0.86 -17.47 -3.57
CA ILE A 313 -2.14 -17.30 -4.25
C ILE A 313 -3.18 -16.80 -3.26
N SER A 314 -3.83 -15.69 -3.61
CA SER A 314 -4.99 -15.17 -2.90
C SER A 314 -6.27 -15.72 -3.52
N ARG A 315 -7.25 -16.11 -2.69
CA ARG A 315 -8.58 -16.47 -3.20
C ARG A 315 -9.23 -15.26 -3.91
N PRO A 316 -10.10 -15.47 -4.92
CA PRO A 316 -10.87 -14.38 -5.48
C PRO A 316 -11.79 -13.76 -4.41
N PHE A 317 -11.87 -12.43 -4.38
CA PHE A 317 -12.76 -11.71 -3.46
C PHE A 317 -14.20 -11.64 -3.97
N SER A 318 -14.39 -11.61 -5.30
CA SER A 318 -15.70 -11.44 -5.90
C SER A 318 -15.83 -12.08 -7.28
N ILE A 319 -17.06 -12.22 -7.76
CA ILE A 319 -17.40 -12.66 -9.12
C ILE A 319 -18.47 -11.76 -9.75
N PRO A 320 -18.34 -11.37 -11.02
CA PRO A 320 -19.38 -10.60 -11.70
C PRO A 320 -20.66 -11.44 -11.88
N VAL A 321 -21.81 -10.82 -11.62
CA VAL A 321 -23.14 -11.36 -11.94
C VAL A 321 -23.93 -10.31 -12.72
N ARG A 322 -24.58 -10.73 -13.81
CA ARG A 322 -25.43 -9.82 -14.59
C ARG A 322 -26.57 -9.31 -13.73
N ALA A 323 -26.75 -8.01 -13.70
CA ALA A 323 -27.84 -7.37 -12.99
C ALA A 323 -28.75 -6.61 -13.95
N SER A 324 -30.06 -6.76 -13.73
CA SER A 324 -31.10 -5.94 -14.37
C SER A 324 -31.46 -4.80 -13.42
N GLY A 325 -31.00 -3.58 -13.70
CA GLY A 325 -31.31 -2.43 -12.86
C GLY A 325 -30.49 -1.19 -13.16
N ARG A 326 -30.95 -0.05 -12.64
CA ARG A 326 -30.22 1.22 -12.72
C ARG A 326 -29.07 1.20 -11.71
N LEU A 327 -27.87 1.43 -12.19
CA LEU A 327 -26.67 1.45 -11.35
C LEU A 327 -26.60 2.71 -10.48
N PRO A 328 -25.96 2.62 -9.30
CA PRO A 328 -25.55 3.80 -8.56
C PRO A 328 -24.56 4.62 -9.39
N GLN A 329 -24.74 5.94 -9.38
CA GLN A 329 -23.73 6.89 -9.82
C GLN A 329 -22.77 7.16 -8.66
N GLY A 330 -21.55 7.63 -8.97
CA GLY A 330 -20.60 7.95 -7.93
C GLY A 330 -20.07 6.70 -7.23
N VAL A 331 -19.47 5.78 -7.99
CA VAL A 331 -19.07 4.46 -7.48
C VAL A 331 -17.57 4.28 -7.47
N ALA A 332 -17.11 3.42 -6.58
CA ALA A 332 -15.71 3.09 -6.41
C ALA A 332 -15.50 1.57 -6.36
N ARG A 333 -14.32 1.12 -6.79
CA ARG A 333 -13.85 -0.26 -6.67
C ARG A 333 -12.43 -0.25 -6.14
N HIS A 334 -12.18 -1.01 -5.08
CA HIS A 334 -10.83 -1.29 -4.63
C HIS A 334 -10.27 -2.45 -5.42
N PHE A 335 -9.01 -2.34 -5.85
CA PHE A 335 -8.28 -3.43 -6.49
C PHE A 335 -7.08 -3.84 -5.63
N ILE A 336 -6.71 -5.11 -5.71
CA ILE A 336 -5.45 -5.66 -5.25
C ILE A 336 -4.86 -6.47 -6.40
N SER A 337 -3.56 -6.32 -6.64
CA SER A 337 -2.81 -7.10 -7.62
C SER A 337 -1.61 -7.74 -6.96
N ALA A 338 -1.29 -8.96 -7.37
CA ALA A 338 -0.01 -9.62 -7.15
C ALA A 338 0.47 -10.07 -8.54
N PRO A 339 1.23 -9.24 -9.27
CA PRO A 339 1.39 -9.41 -10.71
C PRO A 339 1.96 -10.75 -11.16
N TYR A 340 2.82 -11.35 -10.34
CA TYR A 340 3.43 -12.65 -10.58
C TYR A 340 2.46 -13.82 -10.35
N GLU A 341 1.34 -13.62 -9.65
CA GLU A 341 0.29 -14.62 -9.45
C GLU A 341 -0.98 -14.36 -10.28
N ASP A 342 -1.27 -13.09 -10.60
CA ASP A 342 -2.50 -12.72 -11.29
C ASP A 342 -2.37 -12.58 -12.82
N GLY A 343 -1.22 -12.97 -13.37
CA GLY A 343 -0.94 -12.90 -14.81
C GLY A 343 -0.83 -11.46 -15.32
N HIS A 344 -0.25 -10.57 -14.52
CA HIS A 344 -0.11 -9.13 -14.80
C HIS A 344 -1.46 -8.45 -15.06
N ALA A 345 -2.50 -8.83 -14.31
CA ALA A 345 -3.86 -8.34 -14.50
C ALA A 345 -3.95 -6.81 -14.33
N LEU A 346 -3.14 -6.24 -13.45
CA LEU A 346 -3.05 -4.79 -13.24
C LEU A 346 -2.52 -4.04 -14.47
N GLU A 347 -1.50 -4.57 -15.16
CA GLU A 347 -0.97 -3.99 -16.38
C GLU A 347 -2.08 -3.92 -17.45
N ASN A 348 -2.78 -5.03 -17.65
CA ASN A 348 -3.88 -5.12 -18.61
C ASN A 348 -5.00 -4.14 -18.25
N TYR A 349 -5.35 -4.02 -16.97
CA TYR A 349 -6.38 -3.07 -16.51
C TYR A 349 -6.01 -1.61 -16.80
N PHE A 350 -4.77 -1.19 -16.51
CA PHE A 350 -4.31 0.17 -16.79
C PHE A 350 -4.22 0.43 -18.30
N VAL A 351 -3.77 -0.55 -19.09
CA VAL A 351 -3.78 -0.47 -20.56
C VAL A 351 -5.20 -0.26 -21.09
N GLU A 352 -6.17 -1.03 -20.62
CA GLU A 352 -7.58 -0.88 -21.02
C GLU A 352 -8.11 0.52 -20.65
N LEU A 353 -7.83 1.03 -19.44
CA LEU A 353 -8.23 2.38 -19.04
C LEU A 353 -7.67 3.45 -20.00
N ILE A 354 -6.37 3.41 -20.30
CA ILE A 354 -5.70 4.36 -21.22
C ILE A 354 -6.25 4.22 -22.65
N ASP A 355 -6.51 3.01 -23.12
CA ASP A 355 -7.06 2.76 -24.45
C ASP A 355 -8.49 3.26 -24.61
N THR A 356 -9.24 3.37 -23.50
CA THR A 356 -10.60 3.91 -23.52
C THR A 356 -10.69 5.42 -23.29
N ALA A 357 -9.58 6.10 -22.97
CA ALA A 357 -9.56 7.55 -22.86
C ALA A 357 -9.90 8.22 -24.20
N GLU A 358 -10.74 9.25 -24.14
CA GLU A 358 -11.29 9.98 -25.29
C GLU A 358 -10.74 11.41 -25.41
N HIS A 359 -10.36 12.06 -24.30
CA HIS A 359 -10.03 13.48 -24.29
C HIS A 359 -8.75 13.80 -23.53
N HIS A 360 -8.62 13.35 -22.28
CA HIS A 360 -7.54 13.82 -21.40
C HIS A 360 -7.17 12.79 -20.33
N ILE A 361 -5.88 12.52 -20.21
CA ILE A 361 -5.28 11.75 -19.12
C ILE A 361 -4.34 12.66 -18.33
N GLN A 362 -4.58 12.76 -17.03
CA GLN A 362 -3.74 13.52 -16.10
C GLN A 362 -3.12 12.58 -15.09
N ILE A 363 -1.80 12.67 -14.92
CA ILE A 363 -1.05 11.72 -14.09
C ILE A 363 -0.17 12.48 -13.11
N VAL A 364 -0.16 12.02 -11.87
CA VAL A 364 0.87 12.32 -10.87
C VAL A 364 1.58 11.00 -10.58
N ASN A 365 2.86 10.87 -10.91
CA ASN A 365 3.62 9.65 -10.61
C ASN A 365 5.12 9.95 -10.49
N PRO A 366 5.81 9.44 -9.46
CA PRO A 366 7.24 9.69 -9.28
C PRO A 366 8.15 8.94 -10.25
N TYR A 367 7.72 7.78 -10.75
CA TYR A 367 8.54 6.91 -11.59
C TYR A 367 7.88 6.74 -12.96
N LEU A 368 8.64 7.05 -14.00
CA LEU A 368 8.17 7.06 -15.39
C LEU A 368 9.04 6.10 -16.19
N ASN A 369 8.73 4.81 -16.08
CA ASN A 369 9.41 3.73 -16.79
C ASN A 369 8.39 2.71 -17.30
N LEU A 370 7.52 3.16 -18.21
CA LEU A 370 6.40 2.35 -18.68
C LEU A 370 6.83 0.96 -19.15
N THR A 371 6.01 -0.03 -18.81
CA THR A 371 6.09 -1.35 -19.42
C THR A 371 5.86 -1.24 -20.94
N PRO A 372 6.31 -2.22 -21.74
CA PRO A 372 6.06 -2.20 -23.18
C PRO A 372 4.57 -2.06 -23.56
N LYS A 373 3.66 -2.73 -22.83
CA LYS A 373 2.22 -2.63 -23.15
C LYS A 373 1.65 -1.25 -22.81
N LEU A 374 2.06 -0.66 -21.68
CA LEU A 374 1.64 0.68 -21.31
C LEU A 374 2.21 1.73 -22.26
N ALA A 375 3.46 1.59 -22.70
CA ALA A 375 4.05 2.46 -23.71
C ALA A 375 3.24 2.44 -25.02
N LEU A 376 2.81 1.25 -25.47
CA LEU A 376 1.95 1.12 -26.64
C LEU A 376 0.55 1.73 -26.41
N ALA A 377 -0.01 1.61 -25.21
CA ALA A 377 -1.29 2.23 -24.86
C ALA A 377 -1.21 3.76 -24.90
N PHE A 378 -0.12 4.34 -24.36
CA PHE A 378 0.19 5.76 -24.47
C PHE A 378 0.32 6.20 -25.93
N ASP A 379 1.08 5.46 -26.73
CA ASP A 379 1.24 5.74 -28.16
C ASP A 379 -0.10 5.71 -28.91
N ARG A 380 -0.98 4.75 -28.59
CA ARG A 380 -2.35 4.69 -29.14
C ARG A 380 -3.22 5.85 -28.67
N ALA A 381 -3.16 6.25 -27.40
CA ALA A 381 -3.92 7.39 -26.88
C ALA A 381 -3.51 8.70 -27.58
N LEU A 382 -2.21 8.96 -27.68
CA LEU A 382 -1.67 10.11 -28.40
C LEU A 382 -2.06 10.10 -29.88
N ALA A 383 -2.02 8.93 -30.54
CA ALA A 383 -2.45 8.79 -31.94
C ALA A 383 -3.95 9.08 -32.14
N ARG A 384 -4.78 8.87 -31.12
CA ARG A 384 -6.21 9.26 -31.12
C ARG A 384 -6.43 10.74 -30.81
N GLY A 385 -5.37 11.51 -30.51
CA GLY A 385 -5.46 12.92 -30.13
C GLY A 385 -5.81 13.15 -28.66
N VAL A 386 -5.72 12.12 -27.81
CA VAL A 386 -5.93 12.25 -26.36
C VAL A 386 -4.77 13.07 -25.79
N ARG A 387 -5.09 14.14 -25.04
CA ARG A 387 -4.09 14.91 -24.31
C ARG A 387 -3.57 14.10 -23.13
N ILE A 388 -2.26 14.12 -22.91
CA ILE A 388 -1.65 13.51 -21.72
C ILE A 388 -0.80 14.58 -21.02
N ASP A 389 -1.07 14.79 -19.73
CA ASP A 389 -0.26 15.67 -18.86
C ASP A 389 0.28 14.87 -17.67
N ILE A 390 1.56 15.02 -17.37
CA ILE A 390 2.24 14.29 -16.29
C ILE A 390 2.96 15.27 -15.37
N VAL A 391 2.65 15.19 -14.08
CA VAL A 391 3.51 15.73 -13.01
C VAL A 391 4.31 14.57 -12.43
N GLY A 392 5.63 14.62 -12.58
CA GLY A 392 6.55 13.58 -12.10
C GLY A 392 7.81 14.14 -11.47
N ARG A 393 8.76 13.26 -11.15
CA ARG A 393 10.12 13.63 -10.75
C ARG A 393 11.08 13.19 -11.85
N ILE A 394 11.87 14.09 -12.41
CA ILE A 394 12.89 13.70 -13.40
C ILE A 394 14.23 13.54 -12.71
N ASP A 395 14.64 14.51 -11.89
CA ASP A 395 15.74 14.36 -10.96
C ASP A 395 15.27 13.68 -9.67
N LEU A 396 15.71 12.44 -9.47
CA LEU A 396 15.44 11.64 -8.28
C LEU A 396 16.53 11.77 -7.21
N LYS A 397 17.28 12.88 -7.19
CA LYS A 397 18.21 13.19 -6.09
C LYS A 397 17.51 13.09 -4.73
N GLY A 398 18.10 12.31 -3.82
CA GLY A 398 17.55 11.99 -2.50
C GLY A 398 16.87 10.62 -2.40
N ASP A 399 16.51 10.01 -3.54
CA ASP A 399 15.95 8.66 -3.59
C ASP A 399 17.06 7.58 -3.61
N ILE A 400 16.76 6.36 -3.13
CA ILE A 400 17.69 5.22 -3.26
C ILE A 400 17.94 4.99 -4.75
N GLY A 401 19.22 4.93 -5.14
CA GLY A 401 19.58 4.74 -6.56
C GLY A 401 19.22 5.93 -7.45
N GLY A 402 19.01 7.12 -6.88
CA GLY A 402 18.50 8.30 -7.60
C GLY A 402 19.19 8.63 -8.93
N LYS A 403 20.50 8.40 -9.10
CA LYS A 403 21.19 8.59 -10.39
C LYS A 403 20.72 7.61 -11.49
N PHE A 404 20.49 6.36 -11.12
CA PHE A 404 20.01 5.30 -12.02
C PHE A 404 18.55 5.56 -12.38
N LEU A 405 17.69 5.81 -11.39
CA LEU A 405 16.27 6.08 -11.62
C LEU A 405 16.05 7.39 -12.40
N THR A 406 16.89 8.41 -12.17
CA THR A 406 16.90 9.65 -12.99
C THR A 406 17.17 9.33 -14.46
N ALA A 407 18.10 8.42 -14.74
CA ALA A 407 18.41 8.05 -16.12
C ALA A 407 17.26 7.28 -16.79
N LEU A 408 16.52 6.44 -16.04
CA LEU A 408 15.28 5.80 -16.52
C LEU A 408 14.19 6.82 -16.83
N ASN A 409 13.86 7.72 -15.90
CA ASN A 409 12.83 8.74 -16.14
C ASN A 409 13.20 9.67 -17.30
N LYS A 410 14.50 9.92 -17.53
CA LYS A 410 14.96 10.64 -18.72
C LYS A 410 14.71 9.89 -20.03
N LEU A 411 14.75 8.55 -20.07
CA LEU A 411 14.37 7.81 -21.28
C LEU A 411 12.91 8.06 -21.64
N PHE A 412 12.03 8.18 -20.65
CA PHE A 412 10.64 8.55 -20.87
C PHE A 412 10.51 9.98 -21.44
N VAL A 413 11.23 10.94 -20.87
CA VAL A 413 11.24 12.33 -21.37
C VAL A 413 11.77 12.41 -22.79
N GLU A 414 12.84 11.68 -23.12
CA GLU A 414 13.39 11.62 -24.48
C GLU A 414 12.35 11.07 -25.48
N LYS A 415 11.57 10.05 -25.09
CA LYS A 415 10.57 9.43 -25.97
C LYS A 415 9.30 10.27 -26.14
N TYR A 416 8.86 10.98 -25.10
CA TYR A 416 7.51 11.57 -25.06
C TYR A 416 7.48 13.08 -24.78
N GLY A 417 8.58 13.72 -24.43
CA GLY A 417 8.60 15.12 -24.01
C GLY A 417 8.12 16.11 -25.07
N ASP A 418 8.15 15.73 -26.35
CA ASP A 418 7.63 16.50 -27.47
C ASP A 418 6.10 16.32 -27.70
N ARG A 419 5.49 15.29 -27.09
CA ARG A 419 4.10 14.88 -27.31
C ARG A 419 3.23 14.95 -26.05
N ILE A 420 3.85 15.00 -24.88
CA ILE A 420 3.21 14.99 -23.55
C ILE A 420 3.67 16.23 -22.78
N ASP A 421 2.77 16.92 -22.09
CA ASP A 421 3.16 17.97 -21.13
C ASP A 421 3.73 17.31 -19.87
N ILE A 422 5.06 17.19 -19.81
CA ILE A 422 5.76 16.61 -18.67
C ILE A 422 6.31 17.74 -17.80
N ARG A 423 5.98 17.69 -16.51
CA ARG A 423 6.39 18.68 -15.53
C ARG A 423 7.07 18.02 -14.35
N GLU A 424 8.20 18.59 -13.96
CA GLU A 424 8.99 18.15 -12.83
C GLU A 424 8.50 18.85 -11.56
N PHE A 425 8.04 18.07 -10.59
CA PHE A 425 7.70 18.54 -9.26
C PHE A 425 8.95 19.04 -8.54
N LYS A 426 9.00 20.35 -8.30
CA LYS A 426 10.09 21.03 -7.61
C LYS A 426 9.57 21.71 -6.35
N ALA A 427 9.55 20.93 -5.27
CA ALA A 427 9.53 21.48 -3.92
C ALA A 427 10.92 21.18 -3.30
N PRO A 428 11.68 22.22 -2.87
CA PRO A 428 12.97 22.01 -2.22
C PRO A 428 12.83 21.01 -1.08
N ASP A 429 13.69 19.98 -1.08
CA ASP A 429 13.73 18.94 -0.05
C ASP A 429 12.44 18.11 0.10
N VAL A 430 11.57 18.05 -0.93
CA VAL A 430 10.37 17.19 -0.96
C VAL A 430 10.38 16.30 -2.21
N VAL A 431 10.16 15.01 -2.03
CA VAL A 431 10.08 14.00 -3.08
C VAL A 431 8.61 13.75 -3.40
N LEU A 432 8.19 13.96 -4.66
CA LEU A 432 6.86 13.53 -5.10
C LEU A 432 6.74 12.02 -4.89
N HIS A 433 5.64 11.55 -4.28
CA HIS A 433 5.39 10.13 -4.09
C HIS A 433 3.94 9.72 -4.38
N SER A 434 3.04 10.64 -4.75
CA SER A 434 1.69 10.27 -5.14
C SER A 434 1.60 9.53 -6.47
N LYS A 435 0.65 8.58 -6.55
CA LYS A 435 0.32 7.84 -7.75
C LYS A 435 -1.17 7.99 -8.07
N ILE A 436 -1.47 9.00 -8.89
CA ILE A 436 -2.83 9.40 -9.26
C ILE A 436 -2.94 9.39 -10.79
N MET A 437 -4.01 8.81 -11.31
CA MET A 437 -4.38 8.90 -12.73
C MET A 437 -5.83 9.36 -12.83
N MET A 438 -6.08 10.41 -13.60
CA MET A 438 -7.42 10.99 -13.81
C MET A 438 -7.74 10.98 -15.30
N ILE A 439 -8.89 10.47 -15.70
CA ILE A 439 -9.27 10.25 -17.11
C ILE A 439 -10.61 10.92 -17.40
N ASP A 440 -10.62 11.74 -18.45
CA ASP A 440 -11.80 12.32 -19.11
C ASP A 440 -12.83 12.99 -18.17
N GLU A 441 -12.38 13.62 -17.09
CA GLU A 441 -13.27 14.24 -16.09
C GLU A 441 -14.27 13.27 -15.43
N ARG A 442 -14.00 11.96 -15.50
CA ARG A 442 -14.96 10.91 -15.12
C ARG A 442 -14.39 9.88 -14.18
N LEU A 443 -13.11 9.51 -14.35
CA LEU A 443 -12.49 8.45 -13.58
C LEU A 443 -11.24 8.93 -12.88
N VAL A 444 -11.05 8.51 -11.63
CA VAL A 444 -9.83 8.74 -10.86
C VAL A 444 -9.35 7.41 -10.29
N ALA A 445 -8.09 7.07 -10.53
CA ALA A 445 -7.38 6.00 -9.84
C ALA A 445 -6.38 6.61 -8.86
N ILE A 446 -6.49 6.22 -7.58
CA ILE A 446 -5.54 6.57 -6.51
C ILE A 446 -5.00 5.27 -5.95
N SER A 447 -3.69 5.09 -5.96
CA SER A 447 -3.09 3.77 -5.75
C SER A 447 -1.68 3.82 -5.20
N SER A 448 -1.12 2.66 -4.90
CA SER A 448 0.31 2.47 -4.67
C SER A 448 1.13 2.29 -5.97
N VAL A 449 0.47 2.17 -7.13
CA VAL A 449 1.06 1.75 -8.41
C VAL A 449 1.97 2.81 -9.01
N ASN A 450 3.27 2.52 -9.08
CA ASN A 450 4.21 3.33 -9.84
C ASN A 450 4.10 3.00 -11.34
N LEU A 451 4.38 3.96 -12.23
CA LEU A 451 4.38 3.72 -13.67
C LEU A 451 5.70 3.09 -14.13
N ASN A 452 6.08 1.96 -13.52
CA ASN A 452 7.32 1.22 -13.77
C ASN A 452 7.11 -0.30 -13.84
N ASN A 453 8.11 -1.05 -14.32
CA ASN A 453 7.99 -2.51 -14.41
C ASN A 453 7.79 -3.17 -13.04
N ARG A 454 8.36 -2.60 -11.96
CA ARG A 454 8.23 -3.14 -10.60
C ARG A 454 6.77 -3.30 -10.16
N SER A 455 5.96 -2.25 -10.26
CA SER A 455 4.55 -2.29 -9.86
C SER A 455 3.67 -3.18 -10.76
N PHE A 456 4.08 -3.44 -12.00
CA PHE A 456 3.29 -4.24 -12.95
C PHE A 456 3.77 -5.68 -13.13
N PHE A 457 4.95 -6.04 -12.61
CA PHE A 457 5.53 -7.39 -12.72
C PHE A 457 5.94 -8.01 -11.38
N HIS A 458 6.30 -7.21 -10.38
CA HIS A 458 7.03 -7.70 -9.20
C HIS A 458 6.33 -7.48 -7.87
N ASP A 459 5.76 -6.30 -7.64
CA ASP A 459 5.21 -5.98 -6.33
C ASP A 459 3.71 -6.18 -6.27
N SER A 460 3.21 -6.61 -5.12
CA SER A 460 1.77 -6.56 -4.89
C SER A 460 1.32 -5.11 -4.70
N GLU A 461 0.25 -4.68 -5.35
CA GLU A 461 -0.23 -3.31 -5.36
C GLU A 461 -1.71 -3.23 -4.96
N ASN A 462 -2.15 -2.10 -4.42
CA ASN A 462 -3.57 -1.81 -4.25
C ASN A 462 -3.95 -0.39 -4.67
N GLY A 463 -5.24 -0.16 -4.80
CA GLY A 463 -5.76 1.17 -5.06
C GLY A 463 -7.25 1.23 -5.19
N MET A 464 -7.77 2.44 -5.30
CA MET A 464 -9.17 2.73 -5.54
C MET A 464 -9.32 3.32 -6.93
N THR A 465 -10.20 2.73 -7.74
CA THR A 465 -10.73 3.37 -8.95
C THR A 465 -12.11 3.92 -8.65
N VAL A 466 -12.33 5.20 -8.96
CA VAL A 466 -13.58 5.91 -8.72
C VAL A 466 -14.12 6.41 -10.06
N LEU A 467 -15.33 5.99 -10.42
CA LEU A 467 -16.07 6.45 -11.59
C LEU A 467 -17.13 7.46 -11.14
N ASP A 468 -16.72 8.72 -11.05
CA ASP A 468 -17.54 9.83 -10.59
C ASP A 468 -16.98 11.20 -11.03
N PRO A 469 -17.69 11.95 -11.88
CA PRO A 469 -17.30 13.32 -12.22
C PRO A 469 -17.22 14.25 -11.01
N ALA A 470 -18.08 14.07 -10.00
CA ALA A 470 -18.04 14.91 -8.80
C ALA A 470 -16.77 14.66 -7.98
N PHE A 471 -16.36 13.41 -7.82
CA PHE A 471 -15.07 13.08 -7.22
C PHE A 471 -13.89 13.58 -8.04
N TYR A 472 -13.93 13.46 -9.39
CA TYR A 472 -12.90 14.04 -10.25
C TYR A 472 -12.75 15.54 -9.98
N ALA A 473 -13.85 16.29 -9.92
CA ALA A 473 -13.84 17.72 -9.62
C ALA A 473 -13.25 18.03 -8.23
N ARG A 474 -13.47 17.16 -7.24
CA ARG A 474 -12.84 17.27 -5.90
C ARG A 474 -11.34 16.97 -5.91
N MET A 475 -10.88 16.09 -6.80
CA MET A 475 -9.47 15.75 -6.98
C MET A 475 -8.72 16.79 -7.82
N ARG A 476 -9.42 17.59 -8.64
CA ARG A 476 -8.82 18.60 -9.49
C ARG A 476 -7.93 19.60 -8.72
N PRO A 477 -8.35 20.20 -7.59
CA PRO A 477 -7.48 21.04 -6.77
C PRO A 477 -6.24 20.33 -6.22
N VAL A 478 -6.30 19.00 -5.99
CA VAL A 478 -5.14 18.21 -5.55
C VAL A 478 -4.12 18.12 -6.68
N TYR A 479 -4.57 17.81 -7.90
CA TYR A 479 -3.69 17.83 -9.08
C TYR A 479 -3.11 19.22 -9.35
N ASP A 480 -3.94 20.27 -9.27
CA ASP A 480 -3.52 21.64 -9.54
C ASP A 480 -2.47 22.15 -8.56
N ASP A 481 -2.50 21.67 -7.31
CA ASP A 481 -1.45 21.93 -6.34
C ASP A 481 -0.11 21.28 -6.73
N TYR A 482 -0.11 20.02 -7.19
CA TYR A 482 1.11 19.39 -7.74
C TYR A 482 1.61 20.15 -8.97
N LEU A 483 0.69 20.58 -9.83
CA LEU A 483 1.00 21.35 -11.04
C LEU A 483 1.63 22.71 -10.70
N ALA A 484 1.07 23.43 -9.74
CA ALA A 484 1.56 24.75 -9.32
C ALA A 484 2.99 24.69 -8.74
N HIS A 485 3.36 23.57 -8.13
CA HIS A 485 4.71 23.32 -7.60
C HIS A 485 5.61 22.56 -8.59
N SER A 486 5.30 22.62 -9.89
CA SER A 486 6.07 21.94 -10.94
C SER A 486 6.54 22.90 -12.03
N THR A 487 7.68 22.59 -12.63
CA THR A 487 8.23 23.31 -13.78
C THR A 487 8.20 22.43 -15.03
N PRO A 488 7.97 22.98 -16.24
CA PRO A 488 8.09 22.21 -17.47
C PRO A 488 9.45 21.53 -17.59
N VAL A 489 9.46 20.30 -18.11
CA VAL A 489 10.70 19.55 -18.37
C VAL A 489 11.22 19.91 -19.76
N ALA A 490 12.53 20.13 -19.88
CA ALA A 490 13.16 20.29 -21.17
C ALA A 490 13.15 18.97 -21.94
N THR A 491 12.73 19.00 -23.21
CA THR A 491 12.61 17.81 -24.06
C THR A 491 13.95 17.21 -24.45
N ASN A 492 15.00 18.05 -24.54
CA ASN A 492 16.35 17.59 -24.82
C ASN A 492 17.06 17.17 -23.52
N VAL A 493 17.04 15.87 -23.24
CA VAL A 493 17.69 15.29 -22.05
C VAL A 493 18.94 14.49 -22.43
N THR A 494 20.02 14.66 -21.68
CA THR A 494 21.25 13.89 -21.87
C THR A 494 21.24 12.65 -20.98
N ILE A 495 21.42 11.48 -21.61
CA ILE A 495 21.51 10.17 -20.95
C ILE A 495 22.87 9.54 -21.32
N PRO A 496 23.76 9.26 -20.35
CA PRO A 496 25.06 8.65 -20.63
C PRO A 496 24.94 7.29 -21.34
N TRP A 497 25.84 7.02 -22.29
CA TRP A 497 25.80 5.81 -23.12
C TRP A 497 25.85 4.51 -22.31
N ALA A 498 26.58 4.49 -21.19
CA ALA A 498 26.68 3.34 -20.31
C ALA A 498 25.32 2.96 -19.71
N TYR A 499 24.51 3.95 -19.32
CA TYR A 499 23.15 3.70 -18.85
C TYR A 499 22.26 3.18 -19.98
N ARG A 500 22.42 3.67 -21.22
CA ARG A 500 21.67 3.11 -22.37
C ARG A 500 22.00 1.65 -22.62
N LEU A 501 23.26 1.27 -22.53
CA LEU A 501 23.69 -0.13 -22.68
C LEU A 501 23.19 -1.01 -21.53
N LEU A 502 23.12 -0.47 -20.32
CA LEU A 502 22.58 -1.17 -19.16
C LEU A 502 21.06 -1.37 -19.30
N PHE A 503 20.33 -0.31 -19.61
CA PHE A 503 18.88 -0.35 -19.79
C PHE A 503 18.44 -1.11 -21.05
N SER A 504 19.35 -1.44 -21.97
CA SER A 504 19.03 -2.30 -23.11
C SER A 504 19.00 -3.79 -22.74
N GLN A 505 19.64 -4.19 -21.63
CA GLN A 505 19.68 -5.56 -21.16
C GLN A 505 18.29 -6.04 -20.69
N SER A 506 17.90 -7.26 -21.08
CA SER A 506 16.59 -7.83 -20.76
C SER A 506 16.34 -7.92 -19.26
N TRP A 507 17.32 -8.39 -18.48
CA TRP A 507 17.20 -8.53 -17.03
C TRP A 507 17.02 -7.17 -16.32
N VAL A 508 17.66 -6.10 -16.81
CA VAL A 508 17.49 -4.75 -16.25
C VAL A 508 16.10 -4.21 -16.55
N LYS A 509 15.61 -4.38 -17.79
CA LYS A 509 14.26 -3.99 -18.18
C LYS A 509 13.18 -4.74 -17.40
N GLN A 510 13.45 -6.00 -17.04
CA GLN A 510 12.53 -6.76 -16.22
C GLN A 510 12.56 -6.27 -14.78
N ALA A 511 13.75 -6.03 -14.20
CA ALA A 511 13.89 -5.65 -12.79
C ALA A 511 13.45 -4.21 -12.47
N PHE A 512 13.56 -3.26 -13.42
CA PHE A 512 13.35 -1.83 -13.18
C PHE A 512 12.36 -1.21 -14.15
#